data_AF-A0A9W9ZSA1-F1
#
_entry.id   AF-A0A9W9ZSA1-F1
#
_cell.length_a   1.000
_cell.length_b   1.000
_cell.length_c   1.000
_cell.angle_alpha   90.00
_cell.angle_beta   90.00
_cell.angle_gamma   90.00
#
_symmetry.space_group_name_H-M   'P 1'
#
loop_
_entity.id
_entity.type
_entity.pdbx_description
1 polymer ?
#
loop_
_entity_poly.entity_id
_entity_poly.type
_entity_poly.pdbx_seq_one_letter_code
_entity_poly.pdbx_strand_id
1 'polypeptide(L)'
;MKHFYEHLQDLGGGANKERQACIHAQNVRNLLDQLDSKNDTISCIIEDGGMHMWRKWGKPILEQNKMRPGTVKSYFSSVGKFLKFIINKVADETRDFPSIDEWSLRLANNVLNRLPDWRTSISRTFSHKKWQKVLEVTRRLPPVSTINDLMSTEPAKEAITTLNKNFRRKYNRAFTVYLLSCLKSISEEI
;
A
#
# COMPACT_ATOMS: atom_id res chain seq x y z
N MET A 1 0.17 -0.97 18.90
CA MET A 1 -0.39 -1.33 17.56
C MET A 1 -1.90 -1.56 17.55
N LYS A 2 -2.51 -2.24 18.54
CA LYS A 2 -3.97 -2.43 18.63
C LYS A 2 -4.76 -1.12 18.52
N HIS A 3 -4.44 -0.12 19.35
CA HIS A 3 -5.10 1.19 19.32
C HIS A 3 -4.95 1.93 17.99
N PHE A 4 -3.81 1.78 17.31
CA PHE A 4 -3.63 2.36 15.98
C PHE A 4 -4.53 1.67 14.95
N TYR A 5 -4.65 0.34 15.00
CA TYR A 5 -5.54 -0.41 14.13
C TYR A 5 -7.01 -0.05 14.34
N GLU A 6 -7.46 0.06 15.59
CA GLU A 6 -8.80 0.50 15.95
C GLU A 6 -9.04 1.92 15.44
N HIS A 7 -8.07 2.82 15.65
CA HIS A 7 -8.15 4.18 15.14
C HIS A 7 -8.29 4.25 13.62
N LEU A 8 -7.56 3.42 12.88
CA LEU A 8 -7.66 3.39 11.42
C LEU A 8 -9.07 3.07 10.91
N GLN A 9 -9.90 2.39 11.71
CA GLN A 9 -11.29 2.06 11.38
C GLN A 9 -12.30 3.10 11.85
N ASP A 10 -11.90 4.01 12.74
CA ASP A 10 -12.74 5.11 13.20
C ASP A 10 -12.76 6.28 12.19
N LEU A 11 -13.64 7.26 12.42
CA LEU A 11 -13.74 8.46 11.57
C LEU A 11 -12.45 9.30 11.56
N GLY A 12 -11.72 9.35 12.68
CA GLY A 12 -10.45 10.07 12.78
C GLY A 12 -9.31 9.44 11.96
N GLY A 13 -9.32 8.11 11.81
CA GLY A 13 -8.39 7.35 10.98
C GLY A 13 -8.84 7.13 9.54
N GLY A 14 -10.03 7.61 9.19
CA GLY A 14 -10.56 7.62 7.82
C GLY A 14 -11.44 6.42 7.46
N ALA A 15 -12.03 5.75 8.44
CA ALA A 15 -12.98 4.65 8.27
C ALA A 15 -12.47 3.55 7.33
N ASN A 16 -11.20 3.16 7.51
CA ASN A 16 -10.60 2.13 6.66
C ASN A 16 -11.29 0.79 6.90
N LYS A 17 -11.53 0.04 5.81
CA LYS A 17 -11.96 -1.36 5.92
C LYS A 17 -10.90 -2.18 6.69
N GLU A 18 -11.35 -3.22 7.39
CA GLU A 18 -10.53 -4.14 8.20
C GLU A 18 -9.19 -4.51 7.54
N ARG A 19 -9.25 -4.99 6.29
CA ARG A 19 -8.06 -5.37 5.51
C ARG A 19 -7.08 -4.21 5.32
N GLN A 20 -7.57 -3.00 5.05
CA GLN A 20 -6.72 -1.82 4.83
C GLN A 20 -6.10 -1.35 6.15
N ALA A 21 -6.88 -1.34 7.23
CA ALA A 21 -6.37 -1.02 8.56
C ALA A 21 -5.27 -2.00 8.98
N CYS A 22 -5.48 -3.31 8.75
CA CYS A 22 -4.50 -4.35 9.03
C CYS A 22 -3.20 -4.15 8.23
N ILE A 23 -3.28 -3.86 6.92
CA ILE A 23 -2.11 -3.57 6.09
C ILE A 23 -1.32 -2.36 6.64
N HIS A 24 -2.01 -1.29 7.02
CA HIS A 24 -1.33 -0.11 7.56
C HIS A 24 -0.63 -0.39 8.88
N ALA A 25 -1.30 -1.07 9.83
CA ALA A 25 -0.70 -1.48 11.09
C ALA A 25 0.49 -2.43 10.86
N GLN A 26 0.35 -3.43 9.99
CA GLN A 26 1.43 -4.38 9.72
C GLN A 26 2.64 -3.71 9.06
N ASN A 27 2.43 -2.78 8.14
CA ASN A 27 3.53 -2.03 7.52
C ASN A 27 4.36 -1.27 8.56
N VAL A 28 3.69 -0.59 9.51
CA VAL A 28 4.38 0.15 10.58
C VAL A 28 5.14 -0.81 11.49
N ARG A 29 4.51 -1.92 11.90
CA ARG A 29 5.14 -2.94 12.74
C ARG A 29 6.40 -3.51 12.08
N ASN A 30 6.26 -3.98 10.85
CA ASN A 30 7.36 -4.55 10.07
C ASN A 30 8.51 -3.56 9.88
N LEU A 31 8.21 -2.28 9.74
CA LEU A 31 9.22 -1.24 9.56
C LEU A 31 9.98 -0.97 10.85
N LEU A 32 9.27 -0.84 11.97
CA LEU A 32 9.87 -0.70 13.30
C LEU A 32 10.78 -1.88 13.61
N ASP A 33 10.29 -3.11 13.41
CA ASP A 33 11.05 -4.34 13.64
C ASP A 33 12.35 -4.41 12.79
N GLN A 34 12.36 -3.80 11.61
CA GLN A 34 13.53 -3.74 10.72
C GLN A 34 14.50 -2.60 11.05
N LEU A 35 14.02 -1.51 11.64
CA LEU A 35 14.84 -0.35 11.98
C LEU A 35 15.48 -0.49 13.37
N ASP A 36 14.71 -0.98 14.33
CA ASP A 36 15.16 -1.19 15.70
C ASP A 36 14.41 -2.36 16.33
N SER A 37 15.08 -3.51 16.44
CA SER A 37 14.51 -4.73 17.02
C SER A 37 14.38 -4.68 18.54
N LYS A 38 14.92 -3.67 19.22
CA LYS A 38 14.80 -3.49 20.69
C LYS A 38 13.53 -2.71 21.09
N ASN A 39 12.93 -2.01 20.14
CA ASN A 39 11.52 -1.63 20.00
C ASN A 39 10.73 -1.21 21.26
N ASP A 40 10.96 0.00 21.77
CA ASP A 40 10.05 0.65 22.74
C ASP A 40 9.63 2.08 22.36
N THR A 41 10.24 2.70 21.35
CA THR A 41 9.99 4.12 21.05
C THR A 41 9.91 4.41 19.55
N ILE A 42 9.30 5.55 19.20
CA ILE A 42 9.19 6.05 17.82
C ILE A 42 10.49 6.69 17.31
N SER A 43 11.54 6.69 18.14
CA SER A 43 12.82 7.38 17.89
C SER A 43 13.41 7.01 16.53
N CYS A 44 13.42 5.74 16.15
CA CYS A 44 13.99 5.28 14.88
C CYS A 44 13.27 5.84 13.63
N ILE A 45 12.03 6.30 13.77
CA ILE A 45 11.25 6.93 12.70
C ILE A 45 11.48 8.45 12.67
N ILE A 46 11.72 9.09 13.81
CA ILE A 46 11.81 10.56 13.92
C ILE A 46 13.25 11.08 13.97
N GLU A 47 14.22 10.22 14.26
CA GLU A 47 15.65 10.54 14.33
C GLU A 47 16.15 11.14 13.02
N ASP A 48 16.98 12.17 13.14
CA ASP A 48 17.50 12.97 12.02
C ASP A 48 16.38 13.46 11.08
N GLY A 49 15.25 13.87 11.67
CA GLY A 49 14.06 14.29 10.93
C GLY A 49 13.51 13.20 10.01
N GLY A 50 13.65 11.94 10.44
CA GLY A 50 13.25 10.71 9.74
C GLY A 50 14.21 10.24 8.64
N MET A 51 15.32 10.94 8.42
CA MET A 51 16.30 10.53 7.42
C MET A 51 17.01 9.23 7.82
N HIS A 52 17.05 8.91 9.11
CA HIS A 52 17.48 7.59 9.59
C HIS A 52 16.69 6.47 8.91
N MET A 53 15.35 6.51 8.98
CA MET A 53 14.46 5.55 8.31
C MET A 53 14.73 5.45 6.81
N TRP A 54 14.92 6.58 6.12
CA TRP A 54 15.24 6.56 4.68
C TRP A 54 16.59 5.89 4.40
N ARG A 55 17.66 6.27 5.12
CA ARG A 55 19.02 5.76 4.86
C ARG A 55 19.20 4.30 5.25
N LYS A 56 18.57 3.86 6.35
CA LYS A 56 18.72 2.49 6.86
C LYS A 56 17.79 1.49 6.19
N TRP A 57 16.60 1.92 5.77
CA TRP A 57 15.60 1.01 5.22
C TRP A 57 15.17 1.36 3.80
N GLY A 58 14.67 2.58 3.58
CA GLY A 58 14.03 2.95 2.32
C GLY A 58 14.97 2.91 1.11
N LYS A 59 16.13 3.56 1.20
CA LYS A 59 17.12 3.62 0.13
C LYS A 59 17.74 2.24 -0.18
N PRO A 60 18.26 1.47 0.80
CA PRO A 60 18.88 0.18 0.52
C PRO A 60 17.91 -0.84 -0.12
N ILE A 61 16.66 -0.92 0.36
CA ILE A 61 15.66 -1.84 -0.20
C ILE A 61 15.34 -1.50 -1.65
N LEU A 62 15.27 -0.20 -1.98
CA LEU A 62 15.03 0.23 -3.34
C LEU A 62 16.24 -0.04 -4.23
N GLU A 63 17.45 0.32 -3.80
CA GLU A 63 18.68 0.12 -4.58
C GLU A 63 18.92 -1.37 -4.88
N GLN A 64 18.71 -2.25 -3.88
CA GLN A 64 18.86 -3.70 -4.01
C GLN A 64 17.69 -4.41 -4.71
N ASN A 65 16.70 -3.66 -5.21
CA ASN A 65 15.49 -4.21 -5.86
C ASN A 65 14.69 -5.20 -5.01
N LYS A 66 14.84 -5.17 -3.68
CA LYS A 66 14.10 -6.05 -2.77
C LYS A 66 12.62 -5.68 -2.69
N MET A 67 12.26 -4.44 -3.01
CA MET A 67 10.88 -3.97 -2.99
C MET A 67 10.61 -2.95 -4.10
N ARG A 68 9.37 -2.92 -4.60
CA ARG A 68 8.95 -1.93 -5.60
C ARG A 68 8.80 -0.54 -4.96
N PRO A 69 9.06 0.56 -5.71
CA PRO A 69 8.85 1.93 -5.23
C PRO A 69 7.45 2.19 -4.68
N GLY A 70 6.41 1.64 -5.34
CA GLY A 70 5.02 1.77 -4.88
C GLY A 70 4.77 1.17 -3.50
N THR A 71 5.43 0.06 -3.18
CA THR A 71 5.31 -0.58 -1.87
C THR A 71 6.02 0.25 -0.80
N VAL A 72 7.24 0.74 -1.05
CA VAL A 72 7.95 1.64 -0.10
C VAL A 72 7.13 2.91 0.18
N LYS A 73 6.49 3.48 -0.85
CA LYS A 73 5.56 4.61 -0.68
C LYS A 73 4.34 4.25 0.19
N SER A 74 3.85 3.01 0.10
CA SER A 74 2.76 2.52 0.95
C SER A 74 3.18 2.43 2.42
N TYR A 75 4.39 1.96 2.70
CA TYR A 75 4.96 2.00 4.06
C TYR A 75 5.04 3.44 4.60
N PHE A 76 5.56 4.39 3.81
CA PHE A 76 5.61 5.80 4.20
C PHE A 76 4.23 6.41 4.41
N SER A 77 3.22 5.98 3.64
CA SER A 77 1.82 6.36 3.87
C SER A 77 1.31 5.82 5.21
N SER A 78 1.62 4.56 5.55
CA SER A 78 1.27 3.97 6.85
C SER A 78 1.94 4.69 8.01
N VAL A 79 3.23 5.02 7.88
CA VAL A 79 3.98 5.81 8.88
C VAL A 79 3.33 7.17 9.10
N GLY A 80 2.94 7.87 8.03
CA GLY A 80 2.25 9.15 8.16
C GLY A 80 0.94 9.05 8.94
N LYS A 81 0.13 8.01 8.68
CA LYS A 81 -1.08 7.75 9.47
C LYS A 81 -0.75 7.48 10.95
N PHE A 82 0.32 6.74 11.21
CA PHE A 82 0.74 6.40 12.57
C PHE A 82 1.27 7.60 13.36
N LEU A 83 2.10 8.44 12.74
CA LEU A 83 2.57 9.68 13.37
C LEU A 83 1.41 10.63 13.65
N LYS A 84 0.46 10.78 12.72
CA LYS A 84 -0.76 11.56 12.95
C LYS A 84 -1.57 11.03 14.12
N PHE A 85 -1.74 9.70 14.20
CA PHE A 85 -2.42 9.06 15.33
C PHE A 85 -1.74 9.38 16.67
N ILE A 86 -0.41 9.26 16.75
CA ILE A 86 0.36 9.56 17.97
C ILE A 86 0.19 11.02 18.38
N ILE A 87 0.39 11.94 17.44
CA ILE A 87 0.30 13.39 17.69
C ILE A 87 -1.08 13.74 18.23
N ASN A 88 -2.14 13.24 17.59
CA ASN A 88 -3.50 13.48 18.04
C ASN A 88 -3.77 12.87 19.42
N LYS A 89 -3.31 11.64 19.68
CA LYS A 89 -3.52 10.99 20.97
C LYS A 89 -2.88 11.70 22.14
N VAL A 90 -1.71 12.29 21.92
CA VAL A 90 -1.04 13.12 22.93
C VAL A 90 -1.76 14.46 23.09
N ALA A 91 -2.17 15.10 21.98
CA ALA A 91 -2.90 16.37 22.03
C ALA A 91 -4.29 16.25 22.68
N ASP A 92 -4.96 15.11 22.51
CA ASP A 92 -6.28 14.82 23.09
C ASP A 92 -6.19 14.38 24.57
N GLU A 93 -4.99 14.40 25.18
CA GLU A 93 -4.73 13.93 26.56
C GLU A 93 -5.35 12.55 26.84
N THR A 94 -5.25 11.63 25.87
CA THR A 94 -5.92 10.33 25.96
C THR A 94 -5.41 9.56 27.18
N ARG A 95 -6.34 9.19 28.07
CA ARG A 95 -6.05 8.35 29.25
C ARG A 95 -5.31 7.07 28.84
N ASP A 96 -4.28 6.71 29.60
CA ASP A 96 -3.42 5.55 29.39
C ASP A 96 -2.56 5.58 28.11
N PHE A 97 -2.48 6.70 27.40
CA PHE A 97 -1.52 6.88 26.31
C PHE A 97 -0.15 7.29 26.87
N PRO A 98 0.97 6.73 26.35
CA PRO A 98 2.30 7.11 26.81
C PRO A 98 2.55 8.62 26.68
N SER A 99 3.15 9.21 27.72
CA SER A 99 3.65 10.57 27.62
C SER A 99 4.81 10.59 26.61
N ILE A 100 4.78 11.57 25.71
CA ILE A 100 5.84 11.82 24.73
C ILE A 100 6.29 13.26 24.93
N ASP A 101 7.60 13.47 25.00
CA ASP A 101 8.16 14.81 25.17
C ASP A 101 7.85 15.71 23.96
N GLU A 102 7.75 17.02 24.22
CA GLU A 102 7.39 18.01 23.20
C GLU A 102 8.37 18.03 22.03
N TRP A 103 9.66 17.78 22.27
CA TRP A 103 10.67 17.74 21.23
C TRP A 103 10.45 16.56 20.26
N SER A 104 10.19 15.36 20.79
CA SER A 104 9.85 14.18 19.99
C SER A 104 8.56 14.39 19.20
N LEU A 105 7.53 15.04 19.76
CA LEU A 105 6.30 15.39 19.03
C LEU A 105 6.56 16.37 17.89
N ARG A 106 7.39 17.40 18.13
CA ARG A 106 7.79 18.35 17.07
C ARG A 106 8.54 17.65 15.94
N LEU A 107 9.45 16.74 16.26
CA LEU A 107 10.14 15.92 15.26
C LEU A 107 9.17 15.02 14.49
N ALA A 108 8.25 14.33 15.18
CA ALA A 108 7.21 13.52 14.56
C ALA A 108 6.36 14.33 13.56
N ASN A 109 5.94 15.54 13.95
CA ASN A 109 5.18 16.44 13.07
C ASN A 109 6.01 16.89 11.86
N ASN A 110 7.29 17.19 12.04
CA ASN A 110 8.19 17.52 10.93
C ASN A 110 8.35 16.35 9.95
N VAL A 111 8.51 15.12 10.45
CA VAL A 111 8.57 13.93 9.60
C VAL A 111 7.26 13.75 8.84
N LEU A 112 6.12 13.84 9.54
CA LEU A 112 4.78 13.73 8.95
C LEU A 112 4.62 14.67 7.73
N ASN A 113 5.03 15.92 7.88
CA ASN A 113 4.92 16.94 6.83
C ASN A 113 5.87 16.71 5.64
N ARG A 114 6.99 16.00 5.83
CA ARG A 114 7.96 15.69 4.76
C ARG A 114 7.62 14.43 3.96
N LEU A 115 6.87 13.50 4.54
CA LEU A 115 6.53 12.22 3.89
C LEU A 115 5.87 12.36 2.50
N PRO A 116 4.97 13.34 2.24
CA PRO A 116 4.47 13.59 0.89
C PRO A 116 5.57 13.86 -0.14
N ASP A 117 6.51 14.75 0.18
CA ASP A 117 7.61 15.11 -0.72
C ASP A 117 8.58 13.95 -0.93
N TRP A 118 8.81 13.14 0.10
CA TRP A 118 9.64 11.94 -0.02
C TRP A 118 9.00 10.91 -0.94
N ARG A 119 7.69 10.68 -0.84
CA ARG A 119 6.96 9.78 -1.74
C ARG A 119 7.01 10.27 -3.19
N THR A 120 6.93 11.57 -3.40
CA THR A 120 7.09 12.19 -4.73
C THR A 120 8.51 12.01 -5.26
N SER A 121 9.51 12.25 -4.40
CA SER A 121 10.93 12.09 -4.74
C SER A 121 11.29 10.64 -5.06
N ILE A 122 10.74 9.65 -4.34
CA ILE A 122 10.88 8.23 -4.66
C ILE A 122 10.32 7.94 -6.05
N SER A 123 9.17 8.51 -6.38
CA SER A 123 8.54 8.32 -7.69
C SER A 123 9.44 8.85 -8.80
N ARG A 124 10.00 10.06 -8.64
CA ARG A 124 10.92 10.67 -9.61
C ARG A 124 12.19 9.83 -9.78
N THR A 125 12.83 9.49 -8.67
CA THR A 125 14.15 8.82 -8.64
C THR A 125 14.08 7.37 -9.14
N PHE A 126 13.02 6.64 -8.81
CA PHE A 126 12.90 5.21 -9.09
C PHE A 126 11.83 4.84 -10.14
N SER A 127 11.25 5.83 -10.84
CA SER A 127 10.28 5.60 -11.92
C SER A 127 10.83 4.67 -13.01
N HIS A 128 12.11 4.83 -13.35
CA HIS A 128 12.81 4.04 -14.36
C HIS A 128 12.81 2.53 -14.06
N LYS A 129 12.73 2.14 -12.77
CA LYS A 129 12.69 0.72 -12.38
C LYS A 129 11.44 -0.01 -12.87
N LYS A 130 10.33 0.72 -13.06
CA LYS A 130 9.13 0.17 -13.72
C LYS A 130 9.47 -0.25 -15.16
N TRP A 131 10.21 0.59 -15.87
CA TRP A 131 10.58 0.36 -17.27
C TRP A 131 11.66 -0.69 -17.44
N GLN A 132 12.62 -0.80 -16.51
CA GLN A 132 13.64 -1.86 -16.55
C GLN A 132 13.02 -3.26 -16.58
N LYS A 133 11.99 -3.52 -15.77
CA LYS A 133 11.31 -4.82 -15.78
C LYS A 133 10.53 -5.07 -17.06
N VAL A 134 9.90 -4.04 -17.63
CA VAL A 134 9.24 -4.14 -18.94
C VAL A 134 10.26 -4.49 -20.01
N LEU A 135 11.39 -3.78 -20.05
CA LEU A 135 12.48 -4.05 -21.00
C LEU A 135 13.09 -5.44 -20.84
N GLU A 136 13.29 -5.91 -19.60
CA GLU A 136 13.76 -7.27 -19.32
C GLU A 136 12.78 -8.32 -19.86
N VAL A 137 11.48 -8.15 -19.62
CA VAL A 137 10.44 -9.04 -20.16
C VAL A 137 10.44 -8.97 -21.68
N THR A 138 10.47 -7.78 -22.27
CA THR A 138 10.50 -7.60 -23.73
C THR A 138 11.70 -8.27 -24.37
N ARG A 139 12.88 -8.19 -23.75
CA ARG A 139 14.10 -8.89 -24.24
C ARG A 139 13.98 -10.41 -24.19
N ARG A 140 13.14 -10.95 -23.32
CA ARG A 140 12.89 -12.40 -23.18
C ARG A 140 11.67 -12.87 -23.96
N LEU A 141 10.97 -11.98 -24.67
CA LEU A 141 9.84 -12.39 -25.49
C LEU A 141 10.35 -13.25 -26.66
N PRO A 142 9.69 -14.38 -26.94
CA PRO A 142 9.98 -15.13 -28.15
C PRO A 142 9.67 -14.28 -29.40
N PRO A 143 10.29 -14.58 -30.55
CA PRO A 143 10.00 -13.91 -31.81
C PRO A 143 8.50 -13.91 -32.12
N VAL A 144 8.03 -12.87 -32.80
CA VAL A 144 6.62 -12.72 -33.18
C VAL A 144 6.11 -13.92 -33.98
N SER A 145 6.97 -14.52 -34.82
CA SER A 145 6.65 -15.76 -35.53
C SER A 145 6.34 -16.90 -34.57
N THR A 146 7.20 -17.16 -33.58
CA THR A 146 6.99 -18.19 -32.56
C THR A 146 5.74 -17.95 -31.73
N ILE A 147 5.40 -16.69 -31.44
CA ILE A 147 4.15 -16.34 -30.76
C ILE A 147 2.95 -16.66 -31.66
N ASN A 148 2.99 -16.28 -32.94
CA ASN A 148 1.92 -16.57 -33.89
C ASN A 148 1.71 -18.07 -34.08
N ASP A 149 2.79 -18.83 -34.20
CA ASP A 149 2.76 -20.29 -34.31
C ASP A 149 2.12 -20.90 -33.06
N LEU A 150 2.52 -20.46 -31.86
CA LEU A 150 1.92 -20.91 -30.60
C LEU A 150 0.42 -20.56 -30.53
N MET A 151 0.03 -19.34 -30.92
CA MET A 151 -1.36 -18.88 -30.93
C MET A 151 -2.21 -19.59 -31.99
N SER A 152 -1.58 -20.18 -33.01
CA SER A 152 -2.26 -20.99 -34.03
C SER A 152 -2.53 -22.43 -33.57
N THR A 153 -1.90 -22.88 -32.47
CA THR A 153 -2.10 -24.24 -31.92
C THR A 153 -3.51 -24.42 -31.37
N GLU A 154 -4.02 -25.66 -31.46
CA GLU A 154 -5.35 -26.01 -30.98
C GLU A 154 -5.54 -25.73 -29.46
N PRO A 155 -4.58 -26.08 -28.58
CA PRO A 155 -4.69 -25.76 -27.15
C PRO A 155 -4.79 -24.26 -26.88
N ALA A 156 -4.07 -23.42 -27.64
CA ALA A 156 -4.14 -21.97 -27.47
C ALA A 156 -5.50 -21.42 -27.90
N LYS A 157 -6.03 -21.87 -29.04
CA LYS A 157 -7.37 -21.50 -29.52
C LYS A 157 -8.47 -21.93 -28.55
N GLU A 158 -8.35 -23.12 -27.98
CA GLU A 158 -9.30 -23.67 -27.01
C GLU A 158 -9.26 -22.90 -25.68
N ALA A 159 -8.06 -22.55 -25.21
CA ALA A 159 -7.87 -21.71 -24.03
C ALA A 159 -8.45 -20.30 -24.22
N ILE A 160 -8.22 -19.66 -25.37
CA ILE A 160 -8.80 -18.34 -25.71
C ILE A 160 -10.33 -18.41 -25.74
N THR A 161 -10.89 -19.45 -26.35
CA THR A 161 -12.33 -19.66 -26.42
C THR A 161 -12.93 -19.85 -25.02
N THR A 162 -12.27 -20.63 -24.17
CA THR A 162 -12.69 -20.88 -22.79
C THR A 162 -12.62 -19.62 -21.93
N LEU A 163 -11.54 -18.85 -22.04
CA LEU A 163 -11.40 -17.57 -21.36
C LEU A 163 -12.51 -16.60 -21.80
N ASN A 164 -12.74 -16.45 -23.11
CA ASN A 164 -13.80 -15.58 -23.64
C ASN A 164 -15.20 -15.99 -23.16
N LYS A 165 -15.51 -17.29 -23.12
CA LYS A 165 -16.76 -17.81 -22.53
C LYS A 165 -16.89 -17.45 -21.06
N ASN A 166 -15.81 -17.59 -20.28
CA ASN A 166 -15.80 -17.27 -18.84
C ASN A 166 -15.88 -15.77 -18.57
N PHE A 167 -15.20 -14.94 -19.35
CA PHE A 167 -15.32 -13.49 -19.29
C PHE A 167 -16.76 -13.05 -19.57
N ARG A 168 -17.37 -13.52 -20.67
CA ARG A 168 -18.79 -13.22 -20.98
C ARG A 168 -19.74 -13.68 -19.86
N ARG A 169 -19.53 -14.86 -19.28
CA ARG A 169 -20.32 -15.35 -18.13
C ARG A 169 -20.18 -14.46 -16.88
N LYS A 170 -18.98 -13.94 -16.61
CA LYS A 170 -18.73 -13.07 -15.45
C LYS A 170 -19.40 -11.70 -15.61
N TYR A 171 -19.35 -11.12 -16.81
CA TYR A 171 -20.05 -9.87 -17.12
C TYR A 171 -21.58 -10.05 -17.15
N ASN A 172 -22.09 -11.15 -17.71
CA ASN A 172 -23.52 -11.44 -17.65
C ASN A 172 -23.99 -11.67 -16.22
N ARG A 173 -23.26 -12.41 -15.38
CA ARG A 173 -23.60 -12.55 -13.95
C ARG A 173 -23.59 -11.22 -13.20
N ALA A 174 -22.60 -10.36 -13.44
CA ALA A 174 -22.56 -9.03 -12.83
C ALA A 174 -23.76 -8.17 -13.25
N PHE A 175 -24.13 -8.23 -14.53
CA PHE A 175 -25.29 -7.51 -15.08
C PHE A 175 -26.63 -8.07 -14.57
N THR A 176 -26.78 -9.41 -14.47
CA THR A 176 -27.97 -10.05 -13.92
C THR A 176 -28.13 -9.80 -12.42
N VAL A 177 -27.03 -9.80 -11.65
CA VAL A 177 -27.06 -9.46 -10.21
C VAL A 177 -27.45 -7.99 -10.01
N TYR A 178 -26.94 -7.08 -10.86
CA TYR A 178 -27.30 -5.66 -10.83
C TYR A 178 -28.77 -5.43 -11.21
N LEU A 179 -29.27 -6.09 -12.27
CA LEU A 179 -30.68 -6.03 -12.64
C LEU A 179 -31.60 -6.61 -11.56
N LEU A 180 -31.23 -7.72 -10.94
CA LEU A 180 -31.99 -8.31 -9.84
C LEU A 180 -31.98 -7.44 -8.57
N SER A 181 -30.89 -6.71 -8.29
CA SER A 181 -30.87 -5.75 -7.19
C SER A 181 -31.73 -4.52 -7.48
N CYS A 182 -31.71 -4.01 -8.72
CA CYS A 182 -32.57 -2.89 -9.11
C CYS A 182 -34.05 -3.27 -9.12
N LEU A 183 -34.40 -4.48 -9.57
CA LEU A 183 -35.79 -4.96 -9.55
C LEU A 183 -36.31 -5.22 -8.12
N LYS A 184 -35.44 -5.65 -7.20
CA LYS A 184 -35.80 -5.77 -5.77
C LYS A 184 -36.06 -4.41 -5.12
N SER A 185 -35.23 -3.40 -5.41
CA SER A 185 -35.45 -2.05 -4.89
C SER A 185 -36.74 -1.41 -5.40
N ILE A 186 -37.17 -1.73 -6.64
CA ILE A 186 -38.43 -1.26 -7.19
C ILE A 186 -39.64 -1.98 -6.59
N SER A 187 -39.51 -3.26 -6.19
CA SER A 187 -40.60 -4.00 -5.55
C SER A 187 -40.79 -3.70 -4.06
N GLU A 188 -39.82 -3.04 -3.41
CA GLU A 188 -39.90 -2.62 -2.00
C GLU A 188 -40.44 -1.18 -1.85
N GLU A 189 -40.63 -0.45 -2.96
CA GLU A 189 -41.17 0.92 -3.03
C GLU A 189 -42.64 0.99 -3.55
N ILE A 190 -43.30 -0.16 -3.75
CA ILE A 190 -44.74 -0.28 -4.08
C ILE A 190 -45.44 -1.06 -2.96
#